data_AF-A0A640W031-F1
#
_entry.id   AF-A0A640W031-F1
#
_cell.length_a   1.000
_cell.length_b   1.000
_cell.length_c   1.000
_cell.angle_alpha   90.00
_cell.angle_beta   90.00
_cell.angle_gamma   90.00
#
_symmetry.space_group_name_H-M   'P 1'
#
loop_
_entity.id
_entity.type
_entity.pdbx_description
1 polymer ?
#
loop_
_entity_poly.entity_id
_entity_poly.type
_entity_poly.pdbx_seq_one_letter_code
_entity_poly.pdbx_strand_id
1 'polypeptide(L)'
;MDTTTTPNKPIATYRDGRLKSTLWANQNRDGDIYYTVTLAKVYEDRNGKLQETNSFSDTEILRVFELGKEARTHALQLRREQSHQRNRQQSHDQGQARGDGGTPERFQDRGGQNQSQPRMER
;
A
#
# COMPACT_ATOMS: atom_id res chain seq x y z
N MET A 1 -8.26 -29.29 10.12
CA MET A 1 -8.67 -27.95 9.65
C MET A 1 -7.87 -27.68 8.39
N ASP A 2 -8.45 -27.95 7.22
CA ASP A 2 -7.81 -27.73 5.93
C ASP A 2 -7.83 -26.23 5.60
N THR A 3 -6.71 -25.55 5.82
CA THR A 3 -6.52 -24.19 5.32
C THR A 3 -6.26 -24.27 3.83
N THR A 4 -7.31 -24.20 3.02
CA THR A 4 -7.18 -24.06 1.57
C THR A 4 -6.54 -22.70 1.27
N THR A 5 -5.21 -22.65 1.22
CA THR A 5 -4.47 -21.45 0.83
C THR A 5 -4.81 -21.15 -0.63
N THR A 6 -5.62 -20.11 -0.86
CA THR A 6 -5.88 -19.61 -2.22
C THR A 6 -4.52 -19.29 -2.85
N PRO A 7 -4.18 -19.92 -3.99
CA PRO A 7 -2.88 -19.70 -4.61
C PRO A 7 -2.75 -18.23 -4.99
N ASN A 8 -1.65 -17.62 -4.56
CA ASN A 8 -1.34 -16.23 -4.86
C ASN A 8 -1.29 -16.06 -6.38
N LYS A 9 -2.08 -15.13 -6.93
CA LYS A 9 -2.11 -14.86 -8.37
C LYS A 9 -1.08 -13.79 -8.72
N PRO A 10 -0.39 -13.90 -9.87
CA PRO A 10 0.51 -12.85 -10.30
C PRO A 10 -0.28 -11.56 -10.58
N ILE A 11 0.30 -10.42 -10.21
CA ILE A 11 -0.24 -9.08 -10.52
C ILE A 11 -0.12 -8.83 -12.02
N ALA A 12 1.05 -9.16 -12.58
CA ALA A 12 1.37 -8.94 -13.98
C ALA A 12 2.41 -9.96 -14.45
N THR A 13 2.37 -10.29 -15.74
CA THR A 13 3.42 -11.06 -16.41
C THR A 13 3.81 -10.33 -17.69
N TYR A 14 5.07 -9.92 -17.78
CA TYR A 14 5.68 -9.30 -18.95
C TYR A 14 6.42 -10.37 -19.75
N ARG A 15 6.42 -10.28 -21.07
CA ARG A 15 7.02 -11.29 -21.96
C ARG A 15 7.81 -10.65 -23.08
N ASP A 16 8.96 -11.25 -23.38
CA ASP A 16 9.77 -11.00 -24.58
C ASP A 16 10.11 -12.36 -25.20
N GLY A 17 9.31 -12.77 -26.18
CA GLY A 17 9.36 -14.10 -26.76
C GLY A 17 9.23 -15.21 -25.71
N ARG A 18 10.31 -15.96 -25.51
CA ARG A 18 10.40 -17.06 -24.53
C ARG A 18 10.72 -16.58 -23.12
N LEU A 19 11.16 -15.34 -22.94
CA LEU A 19 11.48 -14.77 -21.64
C LEU A 19 10.23 -14.19 -21.00
N LYS A 20 10.14 -14.27 -19.67
CA LYS A 20 9.07 -13.64 -18.90
C LYS A 20 9.58 -13.08 -17.57
N SER A 21 8.91 -12.03 -17.11
CA SER A 21 9.03 -11.46 -15.78
C SER A 21 7.65 -11.43 -15.13
N THR A 22 7.52 -12.08 -13.98
CA THR A 22 6.23 -12.22 -13.26
C THR A 22 6.29 -11.45 -11.96
N LEU A 23 5.39 -10.49 -11.78
CA LEU A 23 5.26 -9.67 -10.58
C LEU A 23 4.21 -10.25 -9.65
N TRP A 24 4.54 -10.37 -8.36
CA TRP A 24 3.67 -10.92 -7.32
C TRP A 24 3.47 -9.92 -6.19
N ALA A 25 2.28 -9.92 -5.59
CA ALA A 25 2.02 -9.26 -4.30
C ALA A 25 1.98 -10.35 -3.22
N ASN A 26 2.81 -10.22 -2.19
CA ASN A 26 2.81 -11.12 -1.06
C ASN A 26 2.51 -10.32 0.20
N GLN A 27 2.11 -11.02 1.27
CA GLN A 27 1.82 -10.42 2.56
C GLN A 27 2.70 -11.09 3.63
N ASN A 28 3.34 -10.29 4.49
CA ASN A 28 4.05 -10.83 5.64
C ASN A 28 3.06 -11.17 6.79
N ARG A 29 3.59 -11.68 7.92
CA ARG A 29 2.75 -12.05 9.08
C ARG A 29 2.02 -10.86 9.70
N ASP A 30 2.58 -9.67 9.58
CA ASP A 30 2.05 -8.42 10.13
C ASP A 30 1.00 -7.77 9.22
N GLY A 31 0.75 -8.37 8.05
CA GLY A 31 -0.24 -7.88 7.09
C GLY A 31 0.32 -6.87 6.07
N ASP A 32 1.61 -6.53 6.13
CA ASP A 32 2.26 -5.63 5.18
C ASP A 32 2.52 -6.33 3.83
N ILE A 33 2.24 -5.59 2.75
CA ILE A 33 2.40 -6.08 1.38
C ILE A 33 3.82 -5.83 0.88
N TYR A 34 4.42 -6.85 0.28
CA TYR A 34 5.70 -6.75 -0.42
C TYR A 34 5.63 -7.40 -1.79
N TYR A 35 6.40 -6.86 -2.73
CA TYR A 35 6.40 -7.29 -4.13
C TYR A 35 7.65 -8.09 -4.47
N THR A 36 7.47 -9.18 -5.20
CA THR A 36 8.57 -10.02 -5.71
C THR A 36 8.46 -10.19 -7.22
N VAL A 37 9.60 -10.43 -7.87
CA VAL A 37 9.67 -10.66 -9.32
C VAL A 37 10.33 -12.00 -9.58
N THR A 38 9.70 -12.82 -10.44
CA THR A 38 10.27 -14.07 -10.95
C THR A 38 10.62 -13.90 -12.42
N LEU A 39 11.89 -14.13 -12.77
CA LEU A 39 12.36 -14.19 -14.15
C LEU A 39 12.49 -15.64 -14.58
N ALA A 40 11.99 -15.96 -15.78
CA ALA A 40 12.10 -17.30 -16.33
C ALA A 40 12.13 -17.27 -17.87
N LYS A 41 12.69 -18.33 -18.44
CA LYS A 41 12.65 -18.64 -19.87
C LYS A 41 11.85 -19.92 -20.09
N VAL A 42 10.91 -19.88 -21.03
CA VAL A 42 10.14 -21.05 -21.47
C VAL A 42 10.86 -21.71 -22.65
N TYR A 43 11.00 -23.02 -22.62
CA TYR A 43 11.57 -23.79 -23.73
C TYR A 43 10.85 -25.13 -23.87
N GLU A 44 11.00 -25.77 -25.02
CA GLU A 44 10.47 -27.10 -25.27
C GLU A 44 11.54 -28.15 -24.97
N ASP A 45 11.20 -29.16 -24.17
CA ASP A 45 12.09 -30.28 -23.89
C ASP A 45 12.11 -31.32 -25.03
N ARG A 46 12.94 -32.35 -24.89
CA ARG A 46 13.10 -33.41 -25.90
C ARG A 46 11.83 -34.20 -26.18
N ASN A 47 10.85 -34.14 -25.28
CA ASN A 47 9.57 -34.84 -25.39
C ASN A 47 8.46 -33.92 -25.93
N GLY A 48 8.80 -32.71 -26.39
CA GLY A 48 7.83 -31.73 -26.88
C GLY A 48 7.07 -31.00 -25.77
N LYS A 49 7.49 -31.11 -24.49
CA LYS A 49 6.80 -30.45 -23.38
C LYS A 49 7.43 -29.11 -23.07
N LEU A 50 6.58 -28.10 -22.83
CA LEU A 50 7.04 -26.80 -22.37
C LEU A 50 7.54 -26.89 -20.93
N GLN A 51 8.72 -26.36 -20.70
CA GLN A 51 9.41 -26.26 -19.43
C GLN A 51 9.85 -24.82 -19.16
N GLU A 52 10.15 -24.52 -17.91
CA GLU A 52 10.70 -23.22 -17.50
C GLU A 52 12.10 -23.38 -16.90
N THR A 53 12.96 -22.39 -17.11
CA THR A 53 14.30 -22.33 -16.51
C THR A 53 14.66 -20.91 -16.11
N ASN A 54 15.61 -20.79 -15.18
CA ASN A 54 16.17 -19.53 -14.70
C ASN A 54 17.61 -19.33 -15.22
N SER A 55 18.02 -20.14 -16.21
CA SER A 55 19.29 -19.99 -16.93
C SER A 55 19.09 -19.24 -18.24
N PHE A 56 19.87 -18.17 -18.41
CA PHE A 56 19.81 -17.27 -19.57
C PHE A 56 21.14 -17.31 -20.33
N SER A 57 21.08 -17.18 -21.66
CA SER A 57 22.31 -16.98 -22.46
C SER A 57 22.83 -15.56 -22.27
N ASP A 58 24.10 -15.35 -22.62
CA ASP A 58 24.74 -14.03 -22.71
C ASP A 58 23.93 -13.03 -23.56
N THR A 59 23.38 -13.49 -24.69
CA THR A 59 22.54 -12.72 -25.61
C THR A 59 21.13 -12.41 -25.08
N GLU A 60 20.70 -13.06 -23.99
CA GLU A 60 19.41 -12.83 -23.35
C GLU A 60 19.48 -11.81 -22.20
N ILE A 61 20.68 -11.54 -21.65
CA ILE A 61 20.85 -10.77 -20.41
C ILE A 61 20.24 -9.36 -20.49
N LEU A 62 20.42 -8.65 -21.60
CA LEU A 62 19.84 -7.31 -21.75
C LEU A 62 18.30 -7.33 -21.76
N ARG A 63 17.69 -8.32 -22.42
CA ARG A 63 16.23 -8.47 -22.45
C ARG A 63 15.68 -8.88 -21.08
N VAL A 64 16.38 -9.77 -20.37
CA VAL A 64 16.05 -10.13 -18.98
C VAL A 64 16.11 -8.90 -18.07
N PHE A 65 17.12 -8.05 -18.23
CA PHE A 65 17.26 -6.81 -17.48
C PHE A 65 16.11 -5.83 -17.75
N GLU A 66 15.72 -5.62 -19.02
CA GLU A 66 14.59 -4.77 -19.36
C GLU A 66 13.25 -5.29 -18.80
N LEU A 67 13.00 -6.60 -18.90
CA LEU A 67 11.84 -7.24 -18.27
C LEU A 67 11.85 -7.09 -16.73
N GLY A 68 13.02 -7.12 -16.11
CA GLY A 68 13.21 -6.85 -14.69
C GLY A 68 12.90 -5.39 -14.33
N LYS A 69 13.36 -4.44 -15.15
CA LYS A 69 13.08 -3.00 -15.00
C LYS A 69 11.59 -2.69 -15.12
N GLU A 70 10.91 -3.30 -16.07
CA GLU A 70 9.47 -3.10 -16.29
C GLU A 70 8.67 -3.55 -15.05
N ALA A 71 8.91 -4.77 -14.57
CA ALA A 71 8.27 -5.28 -13.37
C ALA A 71 8.61 -4.45 -12.12
N ARG A 72 9.86 -4.00 -11.98
CA ARG A 72 10.28 -3.12 -10.87
C ARG A 72 9.55 -1.77 -10.92
N THR A 73 9.40 -1.19 -12.10
CA THR A 73 8.70 0.08 -12.28
C THR A 73 7.25 -0.04 -11.83
N HIS A 74 6.57 -1.11 -12.24
CA HIS A 74 5.21 -1.39 -11.80
C HIS A 74 5.14 -1.62 -10.28
N ALA A 75 6.07 -2.40 -9.70
CA ALA A 75 6.12 -2.61 -8.26
C ALA A 75 6.29 -1.30 -7.46
N LEU A 76 7.11 -0.35 -7.96
CA LEU A 76 7.26 0.96 -7.33
C LEU A 76 5.98 1.80 -7.39
N GLN A 77 5.25 1.75 -8.52
CA GLN A 77 3.97 2.43 -8.64
C GLN A 77 2.98 1.89 -7.60
N LEU A 78 2.84 0.56 -7.48
CA LEU A 78 1.95 -0.05 -6.51
C LEU A 78 2.31 0.32 -5.06
N ARG A 79 3.61 0.42 -4.73
CA ARG A 79 4.07 0.90 -3.41
C ARG A 79 3.65 2.34 -3.12
N ARG A 80 3.74 3.23 -4.13
CA ARG A 80 3.31 4.64 -3.99
C ARG A 80 1.79 4.73 -3.79
N GLU A 81 1.03 3.95 -4.55
CA GLU A 81 -0.43 3.92 -4.41
C GLU A 81 -0.85 3.45 -3.02
N GLN A 82 -0.19 2.42 -2.48
CA GLN A 82 -0.43 1.93 -1.13
C GLN A 82 -0.10 2.95 -0.04
N SER A 83 1.01 3.69 -0.15
CA SER A 83 1.35 4.73 0.83
C SER A 83 0.33 5.87 0.81
N HIS A 84 -0.14 6.29 -0.37
CA HIS A 84 -1.19 7.29 -0.51
C HIS A 84 -2.54 6.83 0.05
N GLN A 85 -2.87 5.54 -0.04
CA GLN A 85 -4.09 4.99 0.58
C GLN A 85 -3.98 4.94 2.11
N ARG A 86 -2.85 4.48 2.65
CA ARG A 86 -2.60 4.41 4.09
C ARG A 86 -2.69 5.80 4.74
N ASN A 87 -2.09 6.81 4.09
CA ASN A 87 -2.16 8.20 4.57
C ASN A 87 -3.60 8.76 4.53
N ARG A 88 -4.37 8.49 3.46
CA ARG A 88 -5.77 8.94 3.35
C ARG A 88 -6.69 8.32 4.40
N GLN A 89 -6.49 7.04 4.72
CA GLN A 89 -7.27 6.37 5.76
C GLN A 89 -6.99 6.94 7.15
N GLN A 90 -5.72 7.19 7.49
CA GLN A 90 -5.34 7.81 8.77
C GLN A 90 -5.94 9.21 8.95
N SER A 91 -5.98 10.02 7.89
CA SER A 91 -6.58 11.35 7.94
C SER A 91 -8.11 11.32 8.12
N HIS A 92 -8.79 10.29 7.60
CA HIS A 92 -10.24 10.14 7.76
C HIS A 92 -10.63 9.73 9.18
N ASP A 93 -9.84 8.83 9.79
CA ASP A 93 -10.05 8.35 11.16
C ASP A 93 -9.85 9.46 12.21
N GLN A 94 -8.83 10.31 12.06
CA GLN A 94 -8.61 11.46 12.95
C GLN A 94 -9.67 12.56 12.84
N GLY A 95 -10.35 12.67 11.69
CA GLY A 95 -11.45 13.62 11.48
C GLY A 95 -12.75 13.20 12.16
N GLN A 96 -13.04 11.90 12.23
CA GLN A 96 -14.23 11.37 12.89
C GLN A 96 -14.12 11.39 14.42
N ALA A 97 -12.93 11.17 14.99
CA ALA A 97 -12.71 11.21 16.44
C ALA A 97 -12.88 12.60 17.09
N ARG A 98 -12.98 13.68 16.29
CA ARG A 98 -13.15 15.06 16.79
C ARG A 98 -14.58 15.61 16.63
N GLY A 99 -15.52 14.80 16.14
CA GLY A 99 -16.88 15.24 15.79
C GLY A 99 -17.99 14.93 16.79
N ASP A 100 -17.73 14.21 17.88
CA ASP A 100 -18.75 13.77 18.85
C ASP A 100 -18.42 14.20 20.29
N GLY A 101 -18.29 15.52 20.48
CA GLY A 101 -18.02 16.14 21.77
C GLY A 101 -18.92 17.36 21.95
N GLY A 102 -19.99 17.17 22.72
CA GLY A 102 -21.10 18.10 22.91
C GLY A 102 -20.72 19.57 23.12
N THR A 103 -21.54 20.42 22.54
CA THR A 103 -21.58 21.87 22.75
C THR A 103 -21.54 22.16 24.27
N PRO A 104 -20.57 22.93 24.79
CA PRO A 104 -20.65 23.38 26.17
C PRO A 104 -21.77 24.43 26.23
N GLU A 105 -22.86 24.09 26.93
CA GLU A 105 -23.91 25.03 27.31
C GLU A 105 -23.28 26.26 27.96
N ARG A 106 -23.41 27.39 27.27
CA ARG A 106 -23.02 28.70 27.75
C ARG A 106 -24.05 29.13 28.79
N PHE A 107 -23.76 28.84 30.07
CA PHE A 107 -24.50 29.27 31.24
C PHE A 107 -24.81 30.78 31.15
N GLN A 108 -26.09 31.10 30.95
CA GLN A 108 -26.65 32.44 31.15
C GLN A 108 -27.55 32.39 32.39
N ASP A 109 -27.08 32.98 33.49
CA ASP A 109 -27.92 33.40 34.61
C ASP A 109 -27.22 34.63 35.23
N ARG A 110 -27.59 35.87 34.91
CA ARG A 110 -28.77 36.66 35.34
C ARG A 110 -28.76 36.99 36.84
N GLY A 111 -28.33 38.23 37.13
CA GLY A 111 -29.02 39.08 38.12
C GLY A 111 -28.38 39.22 39.50
N GLY A 112 -27.89 40.43 39.80
CA GLY A 112 -27.52 40.84 41.16
C GLY A 112 -27.09 42.31 41.19
N GLN A 113 -28.05 43.18 41.48
CA GLN A 113 -27.92 44.65 41.48
C GLN A 113 -27.28 45.19 42.77
N ASN A 114 -26.41 46.20 42.59
CA ASN A 114 -26.38 47.48 43.32
C ASN A 114 -25.88 47.53 44.79
N GLN A 115 -24.83 48.33 45.03
CA GLN A 115 -24.88 49.54 45.90
C GLN A 115 -23.55 50.34 45.93
N SER A 116 -23.63 51.57 45.44
CA SER A 116 -23.15 52.86 45.99
C SER A 116 -21.85 52.97 46.83
N GLN A 117 -20.88 53.69 46.24
CA GLN A 117 -19.86 54.68 46.70
C GLN A 117 -19.89 55.25 48.16
N PRO A 118 -18.96 56.16 48.59
CA PRO A 118 -17.52 56.42 48.25
C PRO A 118 -16.63 56.67 49.52
N ARG A 119 -15.28 56.81 49.40
CA ARG A 119 -14.52 57.85 50.16
C ARG A 119 -13.02 57.99 49.82
N MET A 120 -12.67 59.21 49.41
CA MET A 120 -11.50 60.08 49.72
C MET A 120 -10.05 59.56 49.68
N GLU A 121 -9.29 60.33 48.89
CA GLU A 121 -7.87 60.71 48.98
C GLU A 121 -7.18 60.53 50.35
N ARG A 122 -5.90 60.12 50.29
CA ARG A 122 -4.76 60.88 50.81
C ARG A 122 -3.51 60.64 49.97
#